data_AF-A0A4U3A6Y8-F1
#
_entry.id   AF-A0A4U3A6Y8-F1
#
_cell.length_a   1.000
_cell.length_b   1.000
_cell.length_c   1.000
_cell.angle_alpha   90.00
_cell.angle_beta   90.00
_cell.angle_gamma   90.00
#
_symmetry.space_group_name_H-M   'P 1'
#
loop_
_entity.id
_entity.type
_entity.pdbx_description
1 polymer ?
#
loop_
_entity_poly.entity_id
_entity_poly.type
_entity_poly.pdbx_seq_one_letter_code
_entity_poly.pdbx_strand_id
1 'polypeptide(L)' 'KRIAKKNQTYGREDEKEITLPSSQKFILIRSVIMKYNLRNMVSYLCKIAGVSRSGYYNYFSISSQEQRKQKSD' A
#
# COMPACT_ATOMS: atom_id res chain seq x y z
N LYS A 1 21.39 12.36 1.89
CA LYS A 1 21.33 11.51 0.68
C LYS A 1 20.05 10.66 0.72
N ARG A 2 19.02 10.99 -0.08
CA ARG A 2 17.84 10.13 -0.27
C ARG A 2 18.13 9.19 -1.44
N ILE A 3 18.34 7.90 -1.15
CA ILE A 3 18.56 6.89 -2.19
C ILE A 3 17.17 6.51 -2.73
N ALA A 4 16.88 6.90 -3.97
CA ALA A 4 15.74 6.41 -4.72
C ALA A 4 15.91 4.89 -4.92
N LYS A 5 15.17 4.07 -4.17
CA LYS A 5 15.25 2.61 -4.29
C LYS A 5 14.19 2.09 -5.27
N LYS A 6 14.71 1.72 -6.45
CA LYS A 6 14.30 0.67 -7.40
C LYS A 6 12.80 0.35 -7.53
N ASN A 7 12.26 0.67 -8.72
CA ASN A 7 11.08 0.02 -9.29
C ASN A 7 11.45 -1.44 -9.58
N GLN A 8 10.85 -2.38 -8.85
CA GLN A 8 10.98 -3.81 -9.10
C GLN A 8 9.91 -4.20 -10.12
N THR A 9 10.31 -4.29 -11.39
CA THR A 9 9.44 -4.68 -12.51
C THR A 9 9.30 -6.20 -12.56
N TYR A 10 8.06 -6.70 -12.41
CA TYR A 10 7.67 -8.04 -12.84
C TYR A 10 6.33 -7.92 -13.57
N GLY A 11 6.36 -8.12 -14.88
CA GLY A 11 5.17 -8.21 -15.70
C GLY A 11 5.54 -8.30 -17.17
N ARG A 12 5.25 -9.45 -17.79
CA ARG A 12 5.29 -9.66 -19.24
C ARG A 12 4.33 -8.70 -19.94
N GLU A 13 4.66 -8.48 -21.21
CA GLU A 13 4.07 -7.55 -22.17
C GLU A 13 2.54 -7.72 -22.31
N ASP A 14 1.86 -6.60 -22.62
CA ASP A 14 0.47 -6.49 -23.12
C ASP A 14 -0.72 -6.20 -22.18
N GLU A 15 -0.56 -5.49 -21.06
CA GLU A 15 -1.71 -4.83 -20.40
C GLU A 15 -1.29 -3.46 -19.86
N LYS A 16 -2.05 -2.40 -20.19
CA LYS A 16 -1.76 -1.02 -19.79
C LYS A 16 -1.46 -0.95 -18.28
N GLU A 17 -0.24 -0.54 -17.94
CA GLU A 17 0.27 -0.50 -16.57
C GLU A 17 -0.58 0.45 -15.71
N ILE A 18 -1.57 -0.09 -15.00
CA ILE A 18 -2.37 0.68 -14.03
C ILE A 18 -1.46 0.95 -12.83
N THR A 19 -0.72 2.05 -12.89
CA THR A 19 0.13 2.51 -11.79
C THR A 19 -0.75 3.07 -10.68
N LEU A 20 -1.11 2.22 -9.72
CA LEU A 20 -1.85 2.65 -8.54
C LEU A 20 -0.89 3.25 -7.49
N PRO A 21 -1.18 4.44 -6.92
CA PRO A 21 -0.44 4.97 -5.79
C PRO A 21 -0.51 4.03 -4.58
N SER A 22 0.55 4.03 -3.77
CA SER A 22 0.66 3.16 -2.59
C SER A 22 -0.51 3.30 -1.62
N SER A 23 -1.09 4.50 -1.47
CA SER A 23 -2.27 4.74 -0.65
C SER A 23 -3.48 3.91 -1.07
N GLN A 24 -3.78 3.85 -2.38
CA GLN A 24 -4.88 3.04 -2.91
C GLN A 24 -4.60 1.55 -2.70
N LYS A 25 -3.36 1.11 -2.91
CA LYS A 25 -2.95 -0.27 -2.61
C LYS A 25 -3.20 -0.63 -1.15
N PHE A 26 -2.88 0.25 -0.20
CA PHE A 26 -3.12 0.02 1.22
C PHE A 26 -4.62 -0.08 1.56
N ILE A 27 -5.46 0.76 0.95
CA ILE A 27 -6.91 0.71 1.13
C ILE A 27 -7.47 -0.63 0.62
N LEU A 28 -7.02 -1.09 -0.55
CA LEU A 28 -7.43 -2.38 -1.12
C LEU A 28 -7.02 -3.56 -0.21
N ILE A 29 -5.77 -3.57 0.27
CA ILE A 29 -5.28 -4.59 1.21
C ILE A 29 -6.18 -4.65 2.46
N ARG A 30 -6.49 -3.49 3.05
CA ARG A 30 -7.38 -3.42 4.23
C ARG A 30 -8.78 -3.92 3.92
N SER A 31 -9.34 -3.54 2.78
CA SER A 31 -10.67 -3.97 2.32
C SER A 31 -10.75 -5.49 2.18
N VAL A 32 -9.75 -6.12 1.54
CA VAL A 32 -9.67 -7.59 1.38
C VAL A 32 -9.57 -8.29 2.73
N ILE A 33 -8.71 -7.80 3.64
CA ILE A 33 -8.56 -8.37 4.98
C ILE A 33 -9.89 -8.32 5.75
N MET A 34 -10.58 -7.17 5.71
CA MET A 34 -11.85 -6.99 6.42
C MET A 34 -12.97 -7.83 5.80
N LYS A 35 -13.05 -7.91 4.46
CA LYS A 35 -14.08 -8.66 3.75
C LYS A 35 -14.00 -10.17 4.02
N TYR A 36 -12.79 -10.71 4.09
CA TYR A 36 -12.56 -12.15 4.25
C TYR A 36 -12.03 -12.54 5.64
N ASN A 37 -11.99 -11.60 6.59
CA ASN A 37 -11.47 -11.78 7.95
C ASN A 37 -10.08 -12.44 8.02
N LEU A 38 -9.19 -12.09 7.09
CA LEU A 38 -7.88 -12.73 6.94
C LEU A 38 -6.92 -12.31 8.07
N ARG A 39 -6.56 -13.25 8.93
CA ARG A 39 -5.58 -13.01 10.00
C ARG A 39 -4.15 -13.18 9.48
N ASN A 40 -3.25 -12.31 9.91
CA ASN A 40 -1.80 -12.36 9.61
C ASN A 40 -1.41 -12.28 8.12
N MET A 41 -2.33 -11.89 7.22
CA MET A 41 -2.07 -11.81 5.77
C MET A 41 -1.48 -10.48 5.29
N VAL A 42 -1.38 -9.46 6.15
CA VAL A 42 -0.86 -8.13 5.77
C VAL A 42 0.50 -8.23 5.09
N SER A 43 1.43 -9.02 5.63
CA SER A 43 2.78 -9.14 5.05
C SER A 43 2.77 -9.80 3.68
N TYR A 44 1.88 -10.75 3.44
CA TYR A 44 1.76 -11.44 2.16
C TYR A 44 1.16 -10.51 1.11
N LEU A 45 0.06 -9.83 1.46
CA LEU A 45 -0.62 -8.89 0.58
C LEU A 45 0.25 -7.67 0.23
N CYS A 46 1.07 -7.17 1.17
CA CYS A 46 2.04 -6.11 0.88
C CYS A 46 3.10 -6.56 -0.13
N LYS A 47 3.59 -7.81 -0.04
CA LYS A 47 4.55 -8.37 -1.00
C LYS A 47 3.93 -8.48 -2.40
N ILE A 48 2.70 -8.99 -2.51
CA ILE A 48 1.99 -9.11 -3.78
C ILE A 48 1.74 -7.72 -4.40
N ALA A 49 1.31 -6.75 -3.60
CA ALA A 49 1.02 -5.40 -4.08
C ALA A 49 2.29 -4.56 -4.38
N GLY A 50 3.48 -5.08 -4.08
CA GLY A 50 4.76 -4.39 -4.28
C GLY A 50 4.95 -3.18 -3.37
N VAL A 51 4.42 -3.23 -2.14
CA VAL A 51 4.51 -2.13 -1.15
C VAL A 51 5.20 -2.59 0.12
N SER A 52 5.81 -1.64 0.84
CA SER A 52 6.45 -1.96 2.11
C SER A 52 5.42 -2.18 3.22
N ARG A 53 5.66 -3.20 4.04
CA ARG A 53 4.84 -3.49 5.23
C ARG A 53 4.85 -2.32 6.22
N SER A 54 6.01 -1.67 6.42
CA SER A 54 6.12 -0.48 7.26
C SER A 54 5.29 0.69 6.71
N GLY A 55 5.25 0.85 5.38
CA GLY A 55 4.40 1.85 4.72
C GLY A 55 2.92 1.61 5.00
N TYR A 56 2.46 0.36 4.97
CA TYR A 56 1.08 -0.01 5.29
C TYR A 56 0.69 0.40 6.73
N TYR A 57 1.48 -0.02 7.72
CA TYR A 57 1.18 0.31 9.11
C TYR A 57 1.29 1.80 9.40
N ASN A 58 2.28 2.48 8.80
CA ASN A 58 2.40 3.93 8.93
C ASN A 58 1.18 4.63 8.31
N TYR A 59 0.70 4.20 7.14
CA TYR A 59 -0.45 4.82 6.48
C TYR A 59 -1.71 4.83 7.36
N PHE A 60 -1.96 3.74 8.10
CA PHE A 60 -3.10 3.62 9.03
C PHE A 60 -2.79 4.03 10.48
N SER A 61 -1.58 4.53 10.77
CA SER A 61 -1.27 5.09 12.08
C SER A 61 -2.13 6.32 12.39
N ILE A 62 -2.42 6.54 13.68
CA ILE A 62 -3.23 7.68 14.15
C ILE A 62 -2.62 9.01 13.68
N SER A 63 -1.32 9.19 13.89
CA SER A 63 -0.60 10.40 13.45
C SER A 63 -0.71 10.65 11.94
N SER A 64 -0.68 9.59 11.12
CA SER A 64 -0.86 9.72 9.67
C SER A 64 -2.31 9.98 9.26
N GLN A 65 -3.29 9.55 10.05
CA GLN A 65 -4.70 9.87 9.83
C GLN A 65 -4.98 11.34 10.18
N GLU A 66 -4.46 11.82 11.31
CA GLU A 66 -4.61 13.20 11.77
C GLU A 66 -4.00 14.20 10.79
N GLN A 67 -2.80 13.93 10.26
CA GLN A 67 -2.17 14.78 9.24
C GLN A 67 -3.00 14.89 7.96
N ARG A 68 -3.71 13.83 7.56
CA ARG A 68 -4.59 13.88 6.38
C ARG A 68 -5.85 14.67 6.66
N LYS A 69 -6.40 14.59 7.87
CA LYS A 69 -7.58 15.35 8.29
C LYS A 69 -7.30 16.86 8.38
N GLN A 70 -6.12 17.25 8.87
CA GLN A 70 -5.71 18.65 8.95
C GLN A 70 -5.44 19.31 7.59
N LYS A 71 -5.25 18.52 6.52
CA LYS A 71 -4.99 19.04 5.16
C LYS A 71 -6.27 19.22 4.33
N SER A 72 -7.42 18.78 4.85
CA SER A 72 -8.73 18.94 4.21
C SER A 72 -9.55 20.13 4.75
N ASP A 73 -9.04 20.81 5.78
CA ASP A 73 -9.53 22.11 6.27
C ASP A 73 -8.70 23.25 5.66
#